data_AF-K1NQ36-F1
#
_entry.id   AF-K1NQ36-F1
#
_cell.length_a   1.000
_cell.length_b   1.000
_cell.length_c   1.000
_cell.angle_alpha   90.00
_cell.angle_beta   90.00
_cell.angle_gamma   90.00
#
_symmetry.space_group_name_H-M   'P 1'
#
loop_
_entity.id
_entity.type
_entity.pdbx_description
1 polymer ?
#
loop_
_entity_poly.entity_id
_entity_poly.type
_entity_poly.pdbx_seq_one_letter_code
_entity_poly.pdbx_strand_id
1 'polypeptide(L)' 'MDLETRMLEREQVGEKKGLKTGALTLVASLKDVGCTSQQILQQLKQKYGNVFSDKQLEEFLKQS' A
#
# COMPACT_ATOMS: atom_id res chain seq x y z
N MET A 1 12.54 27.89 -5.43
CA MET A 1 12.15 26.57 -4.91
C MET A 1 11.55 26.83 -3.54
N ASP A 2 10.25 26.98 -3.54
CA ASP A 2 9.47 27.64 -2.50
C ASP A 2 9.28 26.68 -1.32
N LEU A 3 9.25 27.25 -0.11
CA LEU A 3 9.13 26.49 1.14
C LEU A 3 7.87 25.63 1.16
N GLU A 4 6.79 26.13 0.55
CA GLU A 4 5.51 25.44 0.39
C GLU A 4 5.63 24.18 -0.46
N THR A 5 6.40 24.20 -1.54
CA THR A 5 6.64 23.01 -2.38
C THR A 5 7.34 21.92 -1.59
N ARG A 6 8.33 22.26 -0.75
CA ARG A 6 9.09 21.29 0.06
C ARG A 6 8.25 20.67 1.18
N MET A 7 7.25 21.38 1.70
CA MET A 7 6.32 20.83 2.69
C MET A 7 5.32 19.87 2.05
N LEU A 8 4.75 20.25 0.91
CA LEU A 8 3.85 19.40 0.12
C LEU A 8 4.51 18.09 -0.34
N GLU A 9 5.79 18.13 -0.71
CA GLU A 9 6.56 16.93 -1.05
C GLU A 9 6.75 15.99 0.16
N ARG A 10 7.02 16.53 1.35
CA ARG A 10 7.20 15.73 2.57
C ARG A 10 5.91 15.07 3.02
N GLU A 11 4.80 15.78 2.90
CA GLU A 11 3.48 15.26 3.27
C GLU A 11 3.05 14.12 2.33
N GLN A 12 3.25 14.30 1.02
CA GLN A 12 3.00 13.23 0.03
C GLN A 12 3.90 12.02 0.21
N VAL A 13 5.17 12.21 0.58
CA VAL A 13 6.09 11.09 0.87
C VAL A 13 5.67 10.34 2.13
N GLY A 14 5.22 11.06 3.18
CA GLY A 14 4.70 10.47 4.40
C GLY A 14 3.44 9.64 4.14
N GLU A 15 2.51 10.19 3.37
CA GLU A 15 1.25 9.52 3.01
C GLU A 15 1.53 8.25 2.20
N LYS A 16 2.36 8.31 1.15
CA LYS A 16 2.75 7.12 0.37
C LYS A 16 3.45 6.06 1.21
N LYS A 17 4.33 6.46 2.14
CA LYS A 17 4.96 5.51 3.07
C LYS A 17 3.96 4.87 4.00
N GLY A 18 3.04 5.65 4.59
CA GLY A 18 1.99 5.14 5.47
C GLY A 18 1.06 4.17 4.74
N LEU A 19 0.69 4.48 3.49
CA LEU A 19 -0.14 3.63 2.64
C LEU A 19 0.57 2.33 2.27
N LYS A 20 1.87 2.38 1.90
CA LYS A 20 2.66 1.17 1.62
C LYS A 20 2.79 0.28 2.86
N THR A 21 3.11 0.86 4.01
CA THR A 21 3.18 0.11 5.27
C THR A 21 1.83 -0.51 5.62
N GLY A 22 0.74 0.24 5.50
CA GLY A 22 -0.60 -0.27 5.76
C GLY A 22 -0.99 -1.41 4.82
N ALA A 23 -0.63 -1.33 3.53
CA ALA A 23 -0.86 -2.41 2.57
C ALA A 23 -0.10 -3.69 2.95
N LEU A 24 1.18 -3.58 3.31
CA LEU A 24 1.99 -4.71 3.75
C LEU A 24 1.47 -5.32 5.06
N THR A 25 1.08 -4.49 6.04
CA THR A 25 0.48 -4.97 7.29
C THR A 25 -0.84 -5.71 7.04
N LEU A 26 -1.67 -5.21 6.10
CA LEU A 26 -2.90 -5.89 5.70
C LEU A 26 -2.60 -7.26 5.08
N VAL A 27 -1.62 -7.33 4.17
CA VAL A 27 -1.18 -8.60 3.55
C VAL A 27 -0.71 -9.58 4.62
N ALA A 28 0.18 -9.15 5.52
CA ALA A 28 0.70 -10.00 6.59
C ALA A 28 -0.42 -10.50 7.51
N SER A 29 -1.32 -9.63 7.92
CA SER A 29 -2.46 -9.99 8.79
C SER A 29 -3.39 -10.98 8.11
N LEU A 30 -3.70 -10.76 6.83
CA LEU A 30 -4.57 -11.65 6.07
C LEU A 30 -3.90 -13.01 5.81
N LYS A 31 -2.59 -13.03 5.56
CA LYS A 31 -1.79 -14.25 5.38
C LYS A 31 -1.73 -15.06 6.68
N ASP A 32 -1.59 -14.38 7.83
CA ASP A 32 -1.58 -15.00 9.16
C ASP A 32 -2.91 -15.70 9.49
N VAL A 33 -4.04 -15.08 9.13
CA VAL A 33 -5.37 -15.71 9.29
C VAL A 33 -5.69 -16.77 8.22
N GLY A 34 -4.76 -17.07 7.31
CA GLY A 34 -4.92 -18.11 6.28
C GLY A 34 -5.68 -17.68 5.02
N CYS A 35 -5.83 -16.37 4.76
CA CYS A 35 -6.40 -15.90 3.50
C CYS A 35 -5.48 -16.23 2.32
N THR A 36 -6.09 -16.54 1.19
CA THR A 36 -5.34 -16.81 -0.05
C THR A 36 -4.82 -15.53 -0.69
N SER A 37 -3.69 -15.64 -1.39
CA SER A 37 -3.09 -14.56 -2.18
C SER A 37 -4.10 -13.80 -3.05
N GLN A 38 -5.07 -14.49 -3.67
CA GLN A 38 -6.12 -13.84 -4.45
C GLN A 38 -7.10 -12.99 -3.61
N GLN A 39 -7.52 -13.49 -2.45
CA GLN A 39 -8.41 -12.73 -1.55
C GLN A 39 -7.72 -11.48 -1.00
N ILE A 40 -6.44 -11.63 -0.64
CA ILE A 40 -5.61 -10.53 -0.16
C ILE A 40 -5.43 -9.49 -1.28
N LEU A 41 -5.15 -9.93 -2.51
CA LEU A 41 -5.01 -9.04 -3.65
C LEU A 41 -6.31 -8.29 -3.96
N GLN A 42 -7.48 -8.93 -3.86
CA GLN A 42 -8.77 -8.25 -4.02
C GLN A 42 -9.01 -7.19 -2.93
N GLN A 43 -8.70 -7.50 -1.66
CA GLN A 43 -8.79 -6.53 -0.56
C GLN A 43 -7.87 -5.33 -0.78
N LEU A 44 -6.64 -5.60 -1.20
CA LEU A 44 -5.67 -4.58 -1.57
C LEU A 44 -6.18 -3.70 -2.73
N LYS A 45 -6.75 -4.29 -3.79
CA LYS A 45 -7.33 -3.54 -4.91
C LYS A 45 -8.52 -2.69 -4.49
N GLN A 46 -9.38 -3.18 -3.60
CA GLN A 46 -10.50 -2.36 -3.12
C GLN A 46 -10.06 -1.19 -2.25
N LYS A 47 -9.08 -1.42 -1.36
CA LYS A 47 -8.67 -0.42 -0.36
C LYS A 47 -7.61 0.55 -0.88
N TYR A 48 -6.74 0.06 -1.77
CA TYR A 48 -5.59 0.79 -2.28
C TYR A 48 -5.55 0.89 -3.81
N GLY A 49 -6.50 0.33 -4.56
CA GLY A 49 -6.52 0.41 -6.03
C GLY A 49 -6.68 1.85 -6.57
N ASN A 50 -7.13 2.79 -5.73
CA ASN A 50 -7.15 4.21 -6.05
C ASN A 50 -5.77 4.90 -5.90
N VAL A 51 -4.82 4.23 -5.23
CA VAL A 51 -3.49 4.78 -4.88
C VAL A 51 -2.37 4.02 -5.59
N PHE A 52 -2.46 2.69 -5.63
CA PHE A 52 -1.44 1.79 -6.16
C PHE A 52 -2.04 0.96 -7.29
N SER A 53 -1.28 0.79 -8.37
CA SER A 53 -1.67 -0.06 -9.50
C SER A 53 -1.64 -1.54 -9.14
N ASP A 54 -2.37 -2.37 -9.88
CA ASP A 54 -2.43 -3.83 -9.68
C ASP A 54 -1.05 -4.47 -9.53
N LYS A 55 -0.08 -4.07 -10.36
CA LYS A 55 1.31 -4.56 -10.26
C LYS A 55 1.96 -4.28 -8.91
N GLN A 56 1.77 -3.08 -8.34
CA GLN A 56 2.34 -2.74 -7.04
C GLN A 56 1.67 -3.53 -5.92
N LEU A 57 0.36 -3.75 -6.02
CA LEU A 57 -0.39 -4.56 -5.07
C LEU A 57 0.05 -6.03 -5.11
N GLU A 58 0.31 -6.58 -6.30
CA GLU A 58 0.93 -7.90 -6.47
C GLU A 58 2.35 -7.97 -5.89
N GLU A 59 3.14 -6.90 -6.04
CA GLU A 59 4.46 -6.82 -5.40
C GLU A 59 4.37 -6.84 -3.88
N PHE A 60 3.43 -6.11 -3.27
CA PHE A 60 3.22 -6.14 -1.81
C PHE A 60 2.87 -7.55 -1.32
N LEU A 61 2.12 -8.29 -2.12
CA LEU A 61 1.78 -9.67 -1.85
C LEU A 61 3.01 -10.59 -1.85
N LYS A 62 3.94 -10.37 -2.79
CA LYS A 62 5.18 -11.16 -2.94
C LYS A 62 6.25 -10.77 -1.93
N GLN A 63 6.22 -9.54 -1.42
CA GLN A 63 7.18 -9.03 -0.43
C GLN A 63 6.86 -9.44 1.02
N SER A 64 5.67 -10.01 1.27
CA SER A 64 5.19 -10.41 2.60
C SER A 64 5.22 -11.92 2.84
#